data_AF-N1W5G3-F1
#
_entry.id   AF-N1W5G3-F1
#
_cell.length_a   1.000
_cell.length_b   1.000
_cell.length_c   1.000
_cell.angle_alpha   90.00
_cell.angle_beta   90.00
_cell.angle_gamma   90.00
#
_symmetry.space_group_name_H-M   'P 1'
#
loop_
_entity.id
_entity.type
_entity.pdbx_description
1 polymer ?
#
loop_
_entity_poly.entity_id
_entity_poly.type
_entity_poly.pdbx_seq_one_letter_code
_entity_poly.pdbx_strand_id
1 'polypeptide(L)' 'MGLMMLALGPGSEFYVKADGKREEEALLALEVLVAQNFETNAT' A
#
# COMPACT_ATOMS: atom_id res chain seq x y z
N MET A 1 13.41 -5.97 -3.58
CA MET A 1 12.80 -7.31 -3.49
C MET A 1 11.83 -7.40 -2.29
N GLY A 2 10.91 -6.42 -2.11
CA GLY A 2 10.29 -6.17 -0.79
C GLY A 2 8.83 -6.60 -0.60
N LEU A 3 7.93 -6.36 -1.55
CA LEU A 3 6.50 -6.66 -1.37
C LEU A 3 6.12 -8.09 -1.74
N MET A 4 6.76 -8.64 -2.78
CA MET A 4 6.48 -10.00 -3.28
C MET A 4 6.76 -11.11 -2.26
N MET A 5 7.64 -10.87 -1.27
CA MET A 5 7.96 -11.86 -0.23
C MET A 5 6.93 -11.92 0.90
N LEU A 6 6.04 -10.94 1.03
CA LEU A 6 5.00 -10.95 2.05
C LEU A 6 3.89 -11.98 1.77
N ALA A 7 3.81 -12.48 0.52
CA ALA A 7 2.83 -13.48 0.08
C ALA A 7 1.39 -13.14 0.50
N LEU A 8 1.02 -11.86 0.47
CA LEU A 8 -0.32 -11.39 0.84
C LEU A 8 -1.34 -11.96 -0.14
N GLY A 9 -2.17 -12.87 0.35
CA GLY A 9 -3.29 -13.45 -0.39
C GLY A 9 -4.60 -12.70 -0.15
N PRO A 10 -5.65 -12.95 -0.95
CA PRO A 10 -6.98 -12.40 -0.70
C PRO A 10 -7.44 -12.66 0.74
N GLY A 11 -8.00 -11.63 1.39
CA GLY A 11 -8.44 -11.72 2.80
C GLY A 11 -7.32 -11.65 3.84
N SER A 12 -6.07 -11.43 3.43
CA SER A 12 -4.97 -11.20 4.37
C SER A 12 -5.04 -9.79 4.95
N GLU A 13 -4.91 -9.69 6.27
CA GLU A 13 -4.73 -8.41 6.96
C GLU A 13 -3.25 -8.08 7.07
N PHE A 14 -2.90 -6.81 6.90
CA PHE A 14 -1.53 -6.34 7.08
C PHE A 14 -1.51 -4.92 7.66
N TYR A 15 -0.37 -4.56 8.25
CA TYR A 15 -0.14 -3.25 8.83
C TYR A 15 1.07 -2.59 8.16
N VAL A 16 0.97 -1.30 7.87
CA VAL A 16 2.04 -0.51 7.27
C VAL A 16 2.39 0.64 8.20
N LYS A 17 3.69 0.84 8.39
CA LYS A 17 4.24 2.02 9.05
C LYS A 17 5.19 2.73 8.09
N ALA A 18 5.08 4.05 8.03
CA ALA A 18 6.06 4.91 7.38
C ALA A 18 6.80 5.73 8.44
N ASP A 19 7.99 6.20 8.08
CA ASP A 19 8.79 7.15 8.86
C ASP A 19 9.51 8.06 7.86
N GLY A 20 9.41 9.36 8.07
CA GLY A 20 10.15 10.37 7.29
C GLY A 20 9.35 11.64 7.03
N LYS A 21 9.95 12.54 6.24
CA LYS A 21 9.40 13.89 6.01
C LYS A 21 8.01 13.93 5.36
N ARG A 22 7.58 12.84 4.71
CA ARG A 22 6.31 12.72 3.99
C ARG A 22 5.56 11.45 4.40
N GLU A 23 5.69 11.03 5.66
CA GLU A 23 5.06 9.77 6.12
C GLU A 23 3.55 9.79 5.92
N GLU A 24 2.88 10.89 6.27
CA GLU A 24 1.43 11.01 6.21
C GLU A 24 0.94 10.94 4.77
N GLU A 25 1.59 11.68 3.86
CA GLU A 25 1.26 11.63 2.44
C GLU A 25 1.49 10.25 1.83
N ALA A 26 2.57 9.56 2.23
CA ALA A 26 2.85 8.21 1.77
C ALA A 26 1.79 7.20 2.25
N LEU A 27 1.35 7.31 3.51
CA LEU A 27 0.29 6.47 4.07
C LEU A 27 -1.05 6.72 3.39
N LEU A 28 -1.43 7.99 3.19
CA LEU A 28 -2.67 8.36 2.50
C LEU A 28 -2.69 7.85 1.05
N ALA A 29 -1.58 8.00 0.32
CA ALA A 29 -1.48 7.50 -1.05
C ALA A 29 -1.60 5.97 -1.10
N LEU A 30 -1.05 5.27 -0.11
CA LEU A 30 -1.14 3.82 -0.02
C LEU A 30 -2.55 3.35 0.32
N GLU A 31 -3.26 4.03 1.23
CA GLU A 31 -4.67 3.75 1.53
C GLU A 31 -5.55 3.87 0.29
N VAL A 32 -5.38 4.95 -0.48
CA VAL A 32 -6.11 5.15 -1.76
C VAL A 32 -5.83 4.00 -2.72
N LEU A 33 -4.56 3.61 -2.86
CA LEU A 33 -4.16 2.52 -3.76
C LEU A 33 -4.78 1.18 -3.34
N VAL A 34 -4.80 0.86 -2.05
CA VAL A 34 -5.42 -0.37 -1.52
C VAL A 34 -6.93 -0.35 -1.71
N ALA A 35 -7.59 0.78 -1.45
CA ALA A 35 -9.03 0.94 -1.64
C ALA A 35 -9.44 0.78 -3.12
N GLN A 36 -8.55 1.11 -4.05
CA GLN A 36 -8.72 0.92 -5.49
C GLN A 36 -8.28 -0.47 -5.98
N ASN A 37 -8.05 -1.42 -5.07
CA ASN A 37 -7.56 -2.77 -5.41
C ASN A 37 -6.27 -2.76 -6.25
N PHE A 38 -5.39 -1.80 -5.96
CA PHE A 38 -4.13 -1.57 -6.69
C PHE A 38 -4.32 -1.28 -8.20
N GLU A 39 -5.52 -0.90 -8.63
CA GLU A 39 -5.77 -0.44 -10.00
C GLU A 39 -5.24 0.97 -10.18
N THR A 40 -4.09 1.10 -10.85
CA THR A 40 -3.59 2.39 -11.31
C THR A 40 -4.25 2.68 -12.66
N ASN A 41 -5.40 3.34 -12.69
CA ASN A 41 -5.96 3.84 -13.94
C ASN A 41 -5.04 4.95 -14.49
N ALA A 42 -4.04 4.55 -15.27
CA ALA A 42 -3.35 5.40 -16.22
C ALA A 42 -4.35 5.70 -17.34
N THR A 43 -4.93 6.91 -17.30
CA THR A 43 -5.59 7.51 -18.46
C THR A 43 -4.75 8.67 -18.94
#